data_AF-A0A950V6H4-F1
#
_entry.id   AF-A0A950V6H4-F1
#
_cell.length_a   1.000
_cell.length_b   1.000
_cell.length_c   1.000
_cell.angle_alpha   90.00
_cell.angle_beta   90.00
_cell.angle_gamma   90.00
#
_symmetry.space_group_name_H-M   'P 1'
#
loop_
_entity.id
_entity.type
_entity.pdbx_description
1 polymer ?
#
loop_
_entity_poly.entity_id
_entity_poly.type
_entity_poly.pdbx_seq_one_letter_code
_entity_poly.pdbx_strand_id
1 'polypeptide(L)'
;SMQRSYDHWFNVAAFAEPTPINPASCTANGCPPITVANIGDSPRMPIRGPGVNNWNTSAFKNFSIREKLQFQFRAEAYNTFNHTQFATVNTTVTFNQAHQNTTAAAGTINTARDPRVMQFALRVIF
;
A
#
# COMPACT_ATOMS: atom_id res chain seq x y z
N SER A 1 19.43 -1.85 5.96
CA SER A 1 18.67 -3.10 6.16
C SER A 1 17.19 -2.81 5.91
N MET A 2 16.44 -3.74 5.31
CA MET A 2 15.00 -3.57 5.10
C MET A 2 14.26 -3.89 6.40
N GLN A 3 13.99 -2.87 7.21
CA GLN A 3 13.12 -2.98 8.37
C GLN A 3 11.69 -2.78 7.87
N ARG A 4 10.81 -3.78 8.09
CA ARG A 4 9.40 -3.75 7.68
C ARG A 4 8.52 -4.00 8.90
N SER A 5 8.24 -2.94 9.64
CA SER A 5 7.26 -2.88 10.72
C SER A 5 6.17 -1.87 10.39
N TYR A 6 5.13 -1.78 11.22
CA TYR A 6 4.02 -0.84 11.04
C TYR A 6 4.50 0.62 11.01
N ASP A 7 5.40 0.99 11.93
CA ASP A 7 5.96 2.35 12.04
C ASP A 7 7.19 2.60 11.17
N HIS A 8 7.80 1.54 10.63
CA HIS A 8 8.98 1.65 9.77
C HIS A 8 8.92 0.58 8.69
N TRP A 9 8.25 0.90 7.57
CA TRP A 9 8.11 0.03 6.41
C TRP A 9 9.31 0.09 5.46
N PHE A 10 9.92 1.26 5.33
CA PHE A 10 11.16 1.46 4.60
C PHE A 10 12.04 2.49 5.31
N ASN A 11 13.34 2.47 5.01
CA ASN A 11 14.27 3.46 5.55
C ASN A 11 14.07 4.81 4.85
N VAL A 12 13.42 5.76 5.53
CA VAL A 12 13.19 7.10 4.97
C VAL A 12 14.50 7.89 4.87
N ALA A 13 15.47 7.62 5.74
CA ALA A 13 16.78 8.27 5.70
C ALA A 13 17.65 7.82 4.50
N ALA A 14 17.19 6.83 3.73
CA ALA A 14 17.81 6.48 2.46
C ALA A 14 17.44 7.46 1.32
N PHE A 15 16.51 8.39 1.55
CA PHE A 15 16.09 9.39 0.58
C PHE A 15 16.50 10.78 1.06
N ALA A 16 17.11 11.55 0.16
CA ALA A 16 17.49 12.94 0.36
C ALA A 16 17.09 13.77 -0.86
N GLU A 17 16.84 15.06 -0.65
CA GLU A 17 16.59 15.99 -1.74
C GLU A 17 17.88 16.17 -2.57
N PRO A 18 17.83 15.98 -3.91
CA PRO A 18 18.95 16.32 -4.78
C PRO A 18 19.26 17.81 -4.66
N THR A 19 20.54 18.16 -4.59
CA THR A 19 20.95 19.57 -4.50
C THR A 19 20.58 20.29 -5.80
N PRO A 20 19.68 21.29 -5.77
CA PRO A 20 19.28 22.01 -6.99
C PRO A 20 20.49 22.73 -7.58
N ILE A 21 20.54 22.83 -8.91
CA ILE A 21 21.52 23.72 -9.55
C ILE A 21 21.12 25.14 -9.18
N ASN A 22 21.98 25.85 -8.47
CA ASN A 22 21.78 27.27 -8.21
C ASN A 22 21.94 28.04 -9.54
N PRO A 23 20.91 28.71 -10.08
CA PRO A 23 21.02 29.45 -11.34
C PRO A 23 22.07 30.56 -11.27
N ALA A 24 22.34 31.11 -10.08
CA ALA A 24 23.39 32.11 -9.87
C ALA A 24 24.82 31.54 -9.99
N SER A 25 24.98 30.22 -10.06
CA SER A 25 26.27 29.58 -10.34
C SER A 25 26.63 29.59 -11.83
N CYS A 26 25.68 29.95 -12.71
CA CYS A 26 25.95 30.16 -14.12
C CYS A 26 26.64 31.51 -14.34
N THR A 27 27.74 31.49 -15.09
CA THR A 27 28.47 32.70 -15.49
C THR A 27 28.35 32.92 -17.00
N ALA A 28 28.90 34.02 -17.53
CA ALA A 28 28.97 34.26 -18.97
C ALA A 28 29.71 33.14 -19.74
N ASN A 29 30.52 32.34 -19.04
CA ASN A 29 31.26 31.21 -19.61
C ASN A 29 30.51 29.85 -19.48
N GLY A 30 29.24 29.87 -19.07
CA GLY A 30 28.40 28.68 -18.92
C GLY A 30 28.08 28.32 -17.47
N CYS A 31 27.29 27.25 -17.31
CA CYS A 31 26.88 26.69 -16.03
C CYS A 31 27.74 25.46 -15.65
N PRO A 32 27.85 25.14 -14.34
CA PRO A 32 28.46 23.88 -13.90
C PRO A 32 27.77 22.66 -14.55
N PRO A 33 28.53 21.60 -14.88
CA PRO A 33 27.94 20.37 -15.44
C PRO A 33 26.99 19.70 -14.44
N ILE A 34 25.89 19.15 -14.97
CA ILE A 34 24.90 18.41 -14.18
C ILE A 34 25.52 17.10 -13.68
N THR A 35 25.46 16.88 -12.37
CA THR A 35 25.96 15.66 -11.72
C THR A 35 24.81 14.80 -11.20
N VAL A 36 25.10 13.54 -10.82
CA VAL A 36 24.13 12.65 -10.17
C VAL A 36 23.54 13.27 -8.90
N ALA A 37 24.29 14.12 -8.19
CA ALA A 37 23.79 14.84 -7.02
C ALA A 37 22.67 15.85 -7.35
N ASN A 38 22.58 16.32 -8.59
CA ASN A 38 21.53 17.26 -9.02
C ASN A 38 20.26 16.55 -9.51
N ILE A 39 20.39 15.33 -10.04
CA ILE A 39 19.28 14.55 -10.60
C ILE A 39 18.75 13.49 -9.63
N GLY A 40 19.54 13.09 -8.64
CA GLY A 40 19.28 11.95 -7.76
C GLY A 40 19.72 10.62 -8.39
N ASP A 41 19.98 9.63 -7.53
CA ASP A 41 20.40 8.27 -7.88
C ASP A 41 19.32 7.21 -7.57
N SER A 42 18.14 7.65 -7.13
CA SER A 42 17.06 6.76 -6.73
C SER A 42 16.54 5.94 -7.92
N PRO A 43 16.43 4.61 -7.81
CA PRO A 43 15.91 3.79 -8.88
C PRO A 43 14.41 4.04 -9.06
N ARG A 44 13.90 3.69 -10.24
CA ARG A 44 12.47 3.80 -10.53
C ARG A 44 11.68 2.83 -9.65
N MET A 45 10.71 3.33 -8.88
CA MET A 45 9.88 2.54 -7.94
C MET A 45 10.69 1.82 -6.84
N PRO A 46 11.42 2.55 -5.97
CA PRO A 46 12.29 1.95 -4.94
C PRO A 46 11.52 1.30 -3.79
N ILE A 47 10.24 1.66 -3.62
CA ILE A 47 9.40 1.23 -2.50
C ILE A 47 8.46 0.12 -2.96
N ARG A 48 8.47 -0.99 -2.23
CA ARG A 48 7.52 -2.10 -2.40
C ARG A 48 6.50 -2.09 -1.27
N GLY A 49 5.22 -2.08 -1.61
CA GLY A 49 4.12 -2.10 -0.65
C GLY A 49 3.94 -3.43 0.08
N PRO A 50 3.01 -3.49 1.06
CA PRO A 50 2.65 -4.70 1.78
C PRO A 50 2.14 -5.81 0.87
N GLY A 51 2.50 -7.04 1.21
CA GLY A 51 1.95 -8.23 0.58
C GLY A 51 0.49 -8.46 0.99
N VAL A 52 -0.26 -9.14 0.13
CA VAL A 52 -1.66 -9.50 0.36
C VAL A 52 -1.77 -11.02 0.39
N ASN A 53 -2.39 -11.58 1.44
CA ASN A 53 -2.69 -13.00 1.56
C ASN A 53 -4.15 -13.16 2.02
N ASN A 54 -5.09 -12.89 1.11
CA ASN A 54 -6.52 -12.83 1.43
C ASN A 54 -7.23 -14.10 0.96
N TRP A 55 -8.11 -14.64 1.80
CA TRP A 55 -8.90 -15.82 1.50
C TRP A 55 -10.38 -15.48 1.55
N ASN A 56 -11.05 -15.62 0.41
CA ASN A 56 -12.48 -15.46 0.29
C ASN A 56 -13.10 -16.83 0.04
N THR A 57 -14.08 -17.20 0.86
CA THR A 57 -14.69 -18.54 0.82
C THR A 57 -16.20 -18.41 0.66
N SER A 58 -16.78 -19.26 -0.19
CA SER A 58 -18.22 -19.35 -0.38
C SER A 58 -18.66 -20.80 -0.28
N ALA A 59 -19.71 -21.05 0.50
CA ALA A 59 -20.30 -22.37 0.71
C ALA A 59 -21.78 -22.34 0.31
N PHE A 60 -22.20 -23.36 -0.43
CA PHE A 60 -23.56 -23.49 -0.96
C PHE A 60 -24.11 -24.87 -0.60
N LYS A 61 -25.34 -24.90 -0.08
CA LYS A 61 -26.03 -26.16 0.20
C LYS A 61 -27.48 -26.09 -0.31
N ASN A 62 -27.83 -27.05 -1.16
CA ASN A 62 -29.21 -27.25 -1.60
C ASN A 62 -29.85 -28.31 -0.71
N PHE A 63 -31.03 -28.00 -0.18
CA PHE A 63 -31.90 -28.90 0.55
C PHE A 63 -33.16 -29.13 -0.28
N SER A 64 -33.42 -30.37 -0.65
CA SER A 64 -34.68 -30.76 -1.31
C SER A 64 -35.67 -31.17 -0.22
N ILE A 65 -36.80 -30.46 -0.10
CA ILE A 65 -37.83 -30.79 0.91
C ILE A 65 -38.94 -31.63 0.28
N ARG A 66 -39.39 -31.26 -0.93
CA ARG A 66 -40.39 -32.01 -1.73
C ARG A 66 -40.00 -31.94 -3.20
N GLU A 67 -40.66 -32.73 -4.04
CA GLU A 67 -40.39 -32.86 -5.49
C GLU A 67 -40.29 -31.51 -6.23
N LYS A 68 -41.02 -30.49 -5.77
CA LYS A 68 -41.02 -29.12 -6.34
C LYS A 68 -40.42 -28.05 -5.44
N LEU A 69 -40.11 -28.35 -4.17
CA LEU A 69 -39.66 -27.34 -3.20
C LEU A 69 -38.20 -27.56 -2.82
N GLN A 70 -37.34 -26.63 -3.21
CA GLN A 70 -35.92 -26.62 -2.88
C GLN A 70 -35.52 -25.34 -2.14
N PHE A 71 -34.65 -25.48 -1.14
CA PHE A 71 -33.99 -24.36 -0.47
C PHE A 71 -32.51 -24.38 -0.80
N GLN A 72 -31.97 -23.23 -1.20
CA GLN A 72 -30.54 -23.03 -1.34
C GLN A 72 -30.06 -22.07 -0.25
N PHE A 73 -29.20 -22.59 0.62
CA PHE A 73 -28.46 -21.81 1.59
C PHE A 73 -27.10 -21.41 1.01
N ARG A 74 -26.75 -20.14 1.16
CA ARG A 74 -25.46 -19.58 0.76
C ARG A 74 -24.83 -18.90 1.96
N ALA A 75 -23.56 -19.20 2.21
CA ALA A 75 -22.74 -18.51 3.19
C ALA A 75 -21.46 -18.05 2.49
N GLU A 76 -21.13 -16.78 2.62
CA GLU A 76 -19.93 -16.20 2.03
C GLU A 76 -19.14 -15.46 3.10
N ALA A 77 -17.82 -15.63 3.09
CA ALA A 77 -16.89 -14.99 4.00
C ALA A 77 -15.76 -14.33 3.22
N TYR A 78 -15.65 -13.01 3.35
CA TYR A 78 -14.51 -12.22 2.89
C TYR A 78 -13.51 -12.08 4.03
N ASN A 79 -12.21 -12.21 3.74
CA ASN A 79 -11.17 -12.30 4.78
C ASN A 79 -11.49 -13.41 5.81
N THR A 80 -11.60 -14.65 5.31
CA THR A 80 -12.05 -15.84 6.04
C THR A 80 -11.27 -16.03 7.36
N PHE A 81 -9.96 -15.83 7.32
CA PHE A 81 -9.08 -15.98 8.50
C PHE A 81 -8.99 -14.73 9.40
N ASN A 82 -9.69 -13.64 9.04
CA ASN A 82 -9.70 -12.38 9.77
C ASN A 82 -8.28 -11.84 10.08
N HIS A 83 -7.36 -11.94 9.12
CA HIS A 83 -6.02 -11.41 9.28
C HIS A 83 -5.98 -9.96 8.79
N THR A 84 -5.39 -9.05 9.56
CA THR A 84 -5.21 -7.66 9.14
C THR A 84 -4.25 -7.60 7.97
N GLN A 85 -4.68 -6.92 6.90
CA GLN A 85 -3.85 -6.74 5.71
C GLN A 85 -3.64 -5.26 5.48
N PHE A 86 -2.39 -4.82 5.55
CA PHE A 86 -2.06 -3.45 5.22
C PHE A 86 -2.18 -3.22 3.71
N ALA A 87 -2.65 -2.04 3.32
CA ALA A 87 -2.92 -1.72 1.92
C ALA A 87 -1.91 -0.73 1.35
N THR A 88 -1.60 0.34 2.08
CA THR A 88 -0.70 1.39 1.61
C THR A 88 0.32 1.81 2.66
N VAL A 89 1.41 2.42 2.18
CA VAL A 89 2.48 3.02 2.96
C VAL A 89 2.52 4.49 2.59
N ASN A 90 2.78 5.36 3.56
CA ASN A 90 3.00 6.76 3.27
C ASN A 90 4.36 6.94 2.58
N THR A 91 4.32 7.28 1.30
CA THR A 91 5.51 7.54 0.47
C THR A 91 5.81 9.03 0.31
N THR A 92 5.04 9.89 0.96
CA THR A 92 5.26 11.34 0.92
C THR A 92 6.44 11.70 1.80
N VAL A 93 7.40 12.43 1.23
CA VAL A 93 8.57 12.96 1.92
C VAL A 93 8.71 14.41 1.51
N THR A 94 8.68 15.31 2.48
CA THR A 94 8.85 16.76 2.27
C THR A 94 10.07 17.24 3.02
N PHE A 95 10.92 18.02 2.36
CA PHE A 95 12.14 18.55 2.95
C PHE A 95 11.98 20.03 3.31
N ASN A 96 12.62 20.46 4.40
CA ASN A 96 12.75 21.88 4.75
C ASN A 96 14.01 22.50 4.09
N GLN A 97 14.22 23.80 4.29
CA GLN A 97 15.40 24.51 3.77
C GLN A 97 16.74 23.97 4.32
N ALA A 98 16.73 23.24 5.43
CA ALA A 98 17.90 22.55 5.98
C ALA A 98 18.06 21.13 5.41
N HIS A 99 17.31 20.77 4.36
CA HIS A 99 17.27 19.45 3.72
C HIS A 99 16.89 18.30 4.66
N GLN A 100 16.12 18.59 5.70
CA GLN A 100 15.63 17.59 6.65
C GLN A 100 14.21 17.16 6.26
N ASN A 101 13.93 15.86 6.29
CA ASN A 101 12.57 15.35 6.14
C ASN A 101 11.69 15.86 7.30
N THR A 102 10.60 16.52 6.96
CA THR A 102 9.61 17.06 7.91
C THR A 102 8.35 16.19 8.04
N THR A 103 8.22 15.15 7.22
CA THR A 103 7.08 14.25 7.24
C THR A 103 7.31 13.12 8.25
N ALA A 104 6.76 13.29 9.46
CA ALA A 104 6.90 12.31 10.54
C ALA A 104 6.29 10.94 10.19
N ALA A 105 5.21 10.93 9.41
CA ALA A 105 4.54 9.70 8.97
C ALA A 105 5.18 9.05 7.73
N ALA A 106 6.29 9.58 7.19
CA ALA A 106 6.95 8.98 6.05
C ALA A 106 7.39 7.55 6.39
N GLY A 107 7.16 6.60 5.49
CA GLY A 107 7.54 5.22 5.71
C GLY A 107 6.66 4.43 6.67
N THR A 108 5.56 4.99 7.17
CA THR A 108 4.60 4.25 8.01
C THR A 108 3.46 3.66 7.19
N ILE A 109 2.81 2.62 7.72
CA ILE A 109 1.54 2.14 7.18
C ILE A 109 0.43 3.13 7.52
N ASN A 110 -0.40 3.47 6.53
CA ASN A 110 -1.49 4.44 6.70
C ASN A 110 -2.89 3.89 6.42
N THR A 111 -3.02 2.71 5.81
CA THR A 111 -4.33 2.06 5.60
C THR A 111 -4.27 0.55 5.73
N ALA A 112 -5.41 -0.04 6.10
CA ALA A 112 -5.65 -1.48 6.10
C ALA A 112 -6.85 -1.81 5.19
N ARG A 113 -6.88 -3.04 4.66
CA ARG A 113 -8.00 -3.59 3.89
C ARG A 113 -9.17 -3.95 4.80
N ASP A 114 -10.30 -4.23 4.17
CA ASP A 114 -11.54 -4.54 4.86
C ASP A 114 -11.39 -5.69 5.88
N PRO A 115 -12.03 -5.56 7.06
CA PRO A 115 -12.09 -6.62 8.04
C PRO A 115 -12.96 -7.78 7.52
N ARG A 116 -13.02 -8.88 8.28
CA ARG A 116 -13.87 -10.01 7.91
C ARG A 116 -15.34 -9.60 7.79
N VAL A 117 -15.93 -9.90 6.65
CA VAL A 117 -17.36 -9.75 6.38
C VAL A 117 -17.95 -11.12 6.08
N MET A 118 -19.03 -11.47 6.77
CA MET A 118 -19.78 -12.69 6.53
C MET A 118 -21.19 -12.35 6.13
N GLN A 119 -21.68 -12.98 5.07
CA GLN A 119 -23.03 -12.79 4.57
C GLN A 119 -23.71 -14.13 4.32
N PHE A 120 -25.00 -14.15 4.62
CA PHE A 120 -25.85 -15.33 4.50
C PHE A 120 -27.04 -15.00 3.61
N ALA A 121 -27.39 -15.91 2.73
CA ALA A 121 -28.56 -15.78 1.87
C ALA A 121 -29.33 -17.09 1.81
N LEU A 122 -30.65 -16.96 1.73
CA LEU A 122 -31.56 -18.06 1.52
C LEU A 122 -32.35 -17.81 0.24
N ARG A 123 -32.39 -18.80 -0.65
CA ARG A 123 -33.23 -18.78 -1.84
C ARG A 123 -34.20 -19.96 -1.81
N VAL A 124 -35.48 -19.65 -2.03
CA VAL A 124 -36.54 -20.65 -2.23
C VAL A 124 -36.77 -20.84 -3.73
N ILE A 125 -36.90 -22.09 -4.15
CA ILE A 125 -37.16 -22.49 -5.54
C ILE A 125 -38.41 -23.38 -5.51
N PHE A 126 -39.38 -23.04 -6.35
CA PHE A 126 -40.68 -23.68 -6.47
C PHE A 126 -41.05 -23.93 -7.94
#